data_AF-A0A9N7LP62-F1
#
_entry.id   AF-A0A9N7LP62-F1
#
_cell.length_a   1.000
_cell.length_b   1.000
_cell.length_c   1.000
_cell.angle_alpha   90.00
_cell.angle_beta   90.00
_cell.angle_gamma   90.00
#
_symmetry.space_group_name_H-M   'P 1'
#
loop_
_entity.id
_entity.type
_entity.pdbx_description
1 polymer ?
#
loop_
_entity_poly.entity_id
_entity_poly.type
_entity_poly.pdbx_seq_one_letter_code
_entity_poly.pdbx_strand_id
1 'polypeptide(L)'
;MGGVIDVVDMPDPPAFPTLADDEHPGWASRPIRESDATRHYREAFGDCNVDPTDDPMAVVAEAIDVNAAAVRHALESLGDVHAVNALETLLDLSSLEREMIEDGAARRTLALLQVQEALSKLRAVDDVAMIVDRAPRELVESCGFDRGVLFRVHEGRMVMESAYFGEDREGAEKMVAFAQSVAPLLDHMLIETQMIRRHAPAIVRDARNDPRVNRPIVDFSLTHSYVAAPVMPTGKVIGFLHADRLYSGRIVDEIDRDTVWAFAEGFGYAYERTVLLERMRRQHAEVRSALASADEAARALQDADLDLRKIEPVERSPAARSLAEVQTRVMAMLTRREVEVLRLMAAGRTNQQIADELVISAGTVKSHVKRVLRKLHATNRAEAASAYVRLASVPEVV
;
A
#
# COMPACT_ATOMS: atom_id res chain seq x y z
N MET A 1 8.92 43.31 -23.09
CA MET A 1 7.54 43.23 -22.57
C MET A 1 7.49 42.08 -21.59
N GLY A 2 7.75 42.37 -20.31
CA GLY A 2 7.60 41.41 -19.21
C GLY A 2 6.33 41.76 -18.45
N GLY A 3 5.40 40.80 -18.36
CA GLY A 3 4.22 40.89 -17.52
C GLY A 3 4.50 40.25 -16.17
N VAL A 4 4.42 41.05 -15.11
CA VAL A 4 4.42 40.59 -13.72
C VAL A 4 2.99 40.16 -13.40
N ILE A 5 2.83 38.95 -12.87
CA ILE A 5 1.53 38.44 -12.38
C ILE A 5 1.31 39.02 -10.98
N ASP A 6 0.24 39.79 -10.82
CA ASP A 6 -0.19 40.33 -9.53
C ASP A 6 -0.57 39.21 -8.57
N VAL A 7 0.05 39.24 -7.38
CA VAL A 7 -0.29 38.38 -6.24
C VAL A 7 -1.63 38.86 -5.71
N VAL A 8 -2.67 38.04 -5.91
CA VAL A 8 -4.00 38.28 -5.36
C VAL A 8 -3.95 38.21 -3.83
N ASP A 9 -4.45 39.27 -3.21
CA ASP A 9 -4.58 39.50 -1.77
C ASP A 9 -5.30 38.34 -1.08
N MET A 10 -4.58 37.58 -0.26
CA MET A 10 -5.15 36.55 0.62
C MET A 10 -5.66 37.26 1.88
N PRO A 11 -6.91 37.04 2.32
CA PRO A 11 -7.40 37.66 3.53
C PRO A 11 -6.58 37.18 4.74
N ASP A 12 -6.27 38.11 5.66
CA ASP A 12 -5.59 37.80 6.91
C ASP A 12 -6.32 36.65 7.64
N PRO A 13 -5.58 35.68 8.20
CA PRO A 13 -6.20 34.61 8.98
C PRO A 13 -6.96 35.23 10.16
N PRO A 14 -8.15 34.70 10.50
CA PRO A 14 -8.93 35.25 11.60
C PRO A 14 -8.10 35.20 12.88
N ALA A 15 -8.02 36.33 13.58
CA ALA A 15 -7.41 36.40 14.90
C ALA A 15 -8.23 35.54 15.86
N PHE A 16 -7.74 34.33 16.15
CA PHE A 16 -8.31 33.51 17.21
C PHE A 16 -7.90 34.13 18.55
N PRO A 17 -8.86 34.47 19.43
CA PRO A 17 -8.50 34.87 20.78
C PRO A 17 -7.75 33.70 21.43
N THR A 18 -6.63 33.98 22.07
CA THR A 18 -5.95 33.02 22.95
C THR A 18 -6.94 32.62 24.04
N LEU A 19 -7.58 31.46 23.87
CA LEU A 19 -8.40 30.84 24.89
C LEU A 19 -7.48 30.46 26.04
N ALA A 20 -7.82 30.84 27.27
CA ALA A 20 -7.18 30.28 28.45
C ALA A 20 -7.44 28.77 28.49
N ASP A 21 -6.52 27.98 29.06
CA ASP A 21 -6.54 26.51 29.06
C ASP A 21 -7.88 25.90 29.53
N ASP A 22 -8.66 26.67 30.30
CA ASP A 22 -9.90 26.24 30.93
C ASP A 22 -11.16 26.44 30.06
N GLU A 23 -11.06 27.16 28.93
CA GLU A 23 -12.21 27.58 28.11
C GLU A 23 -12.35 26.82 26.77
N HIS A 24 -11.63 25.71 26.58
CA HIS A 24 -11.70 24.95 25.32
C HIS A 24 -12.97 24.07 25.23
N PRO A 25 -13.87 24.29 24.24
CA PRO A 25 -15.25 23.77 24.23
C PRO A 25 -15.40 22.28 23.86
N GLY A 26 -14.39 21.44 24.09
CA GLY A 26 -14.50 20.02 23.71
C GLY A 26 -13.40 19.06 24.18
N TRP A 27 -12.35 19.54 24.86
CA TRP A 27 -11.25 18.66 25.32
C TRP A 27 -11.09 18.60 26.84
N ALA A 28 -11.76 19.48 27.59
CA ALA A 28 -11.65 19.60 29.05
C ALA A 28 -12.21 18.42 29.87
N SER A 29 -12.62 17.32 29.25
CA SER A 29 -13.38 16.25 29.94
C SER A 29 -12.95 14.82 29.63
N ARG A 30 -11.81 14.61 28.96
CA ARG A 30 -11.19 13.28 29.00
C ARG A 30 -10.25 13.23 30.20
N PRO A 31 -10.57 12.46 31.27
CA PRO A 31 -9.63 12.29 32.36
C PRO A 31 -8.35 11.70 31.79
N ILE A 32 -7.22 12.38 32.03
CA ILE A 32 -5.91 11.84 31.72
C ILE A 32 -5.83 10.51 32.47
N ARG A 33 -5.76 9.41 31.71
CA ARG A 33 -5.59 8.08 32.31
C ARG A 33 -4.19 8.02 32.85
N GLU A 34 -4.10 8.19 34.16
CA GLU A 34 -2.86 8.06 34.87
C GLU A 34 -2.31 6.63 34.75
N SER A 35 -1.02 6.53 34.42
CA SER A 35 -0.34 5.23 34.39
C SER A 35 -0.20 4.67 35.81
N ASP A 36 -0.13 3.35 35.95
CA ASP A 36 0.07 2.74 37.27
C ASP A 36 1.40 3.20 37.91
N ALA A 37 2.42 3.49 37.11
CA ALA A 37 3.70 4.02 37.59
C ALA A 37 3.55 5.44 38.17
N THR A 38 2.80 6.32 37.49
CA THR A 38 2.54 7.69 37.97
C THR A 38 1.73 7.66 39.26
N ARG A 39 0.75 6.74 39.36
CA ARG A 39 -0.03 6.53 40.58
C ARG A 39 0.85 6.08 41.74
N HIS A 40 1.66 5.04 41.54
CA HIS A 40 2.58 4.55 42.57
C HIS A 40 3.61 5.59 42.99
N TYR A 41 4.15 6.38 42.05
CA TYR A 41 5.04 7.49 42.36
C TYR A 41 4.34 8.50 43.29
N ARG A 42 3.13 8.92 42.95
CA ARG A 42 2.36 9.84 43.80
C ARG A 42 2.04 9.24 45.17
N GLU A 43 1.71 7.95 45.25
CA GLU A 43 1.46 7.28 46.54
C GLU A 43 2.73 7.19 47.39
N ALA A 44 3.89 6.92 46.79
CA ALA A 44 5.17 6.80 47.48
C ALA A 44 5.73 8.16 47.94
N PHE A 45 5.46 9.24 47.21
CA PHE A 45 6.01 10.58 47.47
C PHE A 45 4.95 11.61 47.86
N GLY A 46 3.68 11.21 48.05
CA GLY A 46 2.56 12.12 48.27
C GLY A 46 2.59 12.88 49.60
N ASP A 47 3.34 12.39 50.58
CA ASP A 47 3.60 13.06 51.86
C ASP A 47 4.89 13.91 51.84
N CYS A 48 5.69 13.80 50.77
CA CYS A 48 6.91 14.58 50.56
C CYS A 48 6.58 15.85 49.75
N ASN A 49 7.17 16.99 50.11
CA ASN A 49 7.00 18.26 49.39
C ASN A 49 7.84 18.25 48.08
N VAL A 50 7.53 17.31 47.19
CA VAL A 50 8.16 17.17 45.87
C VAL A 50 7.51 18.16 44.90
N ASP A 51 8.32 18.94 44.19
CA ASP A 51 7.79 19.88 43.20
C ASP A 51 7.21 19.08 42.03
N PRO A 52 5.96 19.32 41.59
CA PRO A 52 5.38 18.63 40.44
C PRO A 52 6.12 18.87 39.12
N THR A 53 7.07 19.81 39.08
CA THR A 53 7.96 20.06 37.94
C THR A 53 9.30 19.31 38.02
N ASP A 54 9.62 18.69 39.15
CA ASP A 54 10.82 17.86 39.29
C ASP A 54 10.74 16.62 38.40
N ASP A 55 11.89 16.20 37.87
CA ASP A 55 11.99 14.93 37.15
C ASP A 55 11.73 13.76 38.13
N PRO A 56 10.63 12.99 37.96
CA PRO A 56 10.30 11.89 38.85
C PRO A 56 11.42 10.85 38.95
N MET A 57 12.19 10.64 37.89
CA MET A 57 13.31 9.70 37.90
C MET A 57 14.45 10.18 38.80
N ALA A 58 14.78 11.47 38.74
CA ALA A 58 15.80 12.07 39.59
C ALA A 58 15.40 12.00 41.08
N VAL A 59 14.14 12.31 41.40
CA VAL A 59 13.60 12.24 42.77
C VAL A 59 13.67 10.82 43.32
N VAL A 60 13.27 9.82 42.53
CA VAL A 60 13.36 8.41 42.95
C VAL A 60 14.80 7.97 43.16
N ALA A 61 15.71 8.37 42.26
CA ALA A 61 17.13 8.05 42.38
C ALA A 61 17.75 8.62 43.67
N GLU A 62 17.48 9.90 43.98
CA GLU A 62 17.95 10.54 45.22
C GLU A 62 17.38 9.83 46.46
N ALA A 63 16.09 9.47 46.44
CA ALA A 63 15.47 8.75 47.53
C ALA A 63 16.08 7.34 47.73
N ILE A 64 16.45 6.64 46.64
CA ILE A 64 17.17 5.37 46.72
C ILE A 64 18.53 5.57 47.38
N ASP A 65 19.30 6.58 46.97
CA ASP A 65 20.64 6.85 47.51
C ASP A 65 20.60 7.17 49.01
N VAL A 66 19.65 8.03 49.43
CA VAL A 66 19.45 8.38 50.84
C VAL A 66 19.09 7.16 51.69
N ASN A 67 18.13 6.34 51.23
CA ASN A 67 17.72 5.14 51.96
C ASN A 67 18.82 4.07 51.97
N ALA A 68 19.53 3.90 50.86
CA ALA A 68 20.67 2.98 50.77
C ALA A 68 21.78 3.37 51.75
N ALA A 69 22.09 4.66 51.88
CA ALA A 69 23.05 5.15 52.86
C ALA A 69 22.62 4.88 54.31
N ALA A 70 21.33 5.06 54.62
CA ALA A 70 20.79 4.76 55.95
C ALA A 70 20.86 3.26 56.28
N VAL A 71 20.49 2.39 55.33
CA VAL A 71 20.57 0.94 55.49
C VAL A 71 22.03 0.49 55.63
N ARG A 72 22.93 1.01 54.79
CA ARG A 72 24.37 0.74 54.87
C ARG A 72 24.92 1.06 56.26
N HIS A 73 24.63 2.26 56.78
CA HIS A 73 25.09 2.67 58.10
C HIS A 73 24.58 1.74 59.22
N ALA A 74 23.31 1.31 59.15
CA ALA A 74 22.76 0.36 60.09
C ALA A 74 23.46 -1.00 60.02
N LEU A 75 23.72 -1.53 58.83
CA LEU A 75 24.43 -2.80 58.64
C LEU A 75 25.89 -2.75 59.09
N GLU A 76 26.59 -1.64 58.80
CA GLU A 76 27.95 -1.39 59.27
C GLU A 76 28.01 -1.35 60.80
N SER A 77 27.03 -0.71 61.45
CA SER A 77 26.94 -0.65 62.91
C SER A 77 26.75 -2.02 63.57
N LEU A 78 26.15 -2.97 62.84
CA LEU A 78 25.98 -4.37 63.25
C LEU A 78 27.20 -5.23 62.95
N GLY A 79 28.17 -4.73 62.17
CA GLY A 79 29.36 -5.47 61.76
C GLY A 79 29.12 -6.58 60.72
N ASP A 80 27.96 -6.59 60.06
CA ASP A 80 27.60 -7.61 59.08
C ASP A 80 28.15 -7.27 57.68
N VAL A 81 29.40 -7.65 57.46
CA VAL A 81 30.12 -7.41 56.18
C VAL A 81 29.43 -8.11 54.99
N HIS A 82 28.76 -9.25 55.20
CA HIS A 82 28.08 -9.96 54.11
C HIS A 82 26.83 -9.21 53.67
N ALA A 83 26.06 -8.69 54.62
CA ALA A 83 24.88 -7.88 54.32
C ALA A 83 25.26 -6.56 53.61
N VAL A 84 26.35 -5.91 54.02
CA VAL A 84 26.87 -4.71 53.33
C VAL A 84 27.27 -5.05 51.89
N ASN A 85 28.05 -6.10 51.66
CA ASN A 85 28.43 -6.51 50.30
C ASN A 85 27.22 -6.88 49.41
N ALA A 86 26.20 -7.52 50.00
CA ALA A 86 24.96 -7.83 49.29
C ALA A 86 24.19 -6.56 48.90
N LEU A 87 24.14 -5.56 49.78
CA LEU A 87 23.57 -4.24 49.49
C LEU A 87 24.33 -3.54 48.35
N GLU A 88 25.66 -3.50 48.38
CA GLU A 88 26.46 -2.94 47.28
C GLU A 88 26.15 -3.61 45.94
N THR A 89 26.14 -4.95 45.93
CA THR A 89 25.86 -5.72 44.72
C THR A 89 24.46 -5.41 44.18
N LEU A 90 23.46 -5.23 45.05
CA LEU A 90 22.11 -4.87 44.64
C LEU A 90 22.05 -3.45 44.05
N LEU A 91 22.78 -2.49 44.63
CA LEU A 91 22.85 -1.11 44.11
C LEU A 91 23.56 -1.05 42.76
N ASP A 92 24.64 -1.81 42.59
CA ASP A 92 25.35 -1.95 41.33
C ASP A 92 24.44 -2.56 40.24
N LEU A 93 23.72 -3.63 40.57
CA LEU A 93 22.77 -4.26 39.65
C LEU A 93 21.61 -3.33 39.28
N SER A 94 21.07 -2.58 40.24
CA SER A 94 19.99 -1.61 39.99
C SER A 94 20.46 -0.44 39.12
N SER A 95 21.69 0.03 39.33
CA SER A 95 22.29 1.07 38.48
C SER A 95 22.49 0.57 37.05
N LEU A 96 23.01 -0.65 36.89
CA LEU A 96 23.17 -1.28 35.59
C LEU A 96 21.81 -1.51 34.89
N GLU A 97 20.77 -1.92 35.62
CA GLU A 97 19.42 -2.07 35.08
C GLU A 97 18.90 -0.74 34.52
N ARG A 98 19.06 0.36 35.27
CA ARG A 98 18.69 1.72 34.82
C ARG A 98 19.47 2.13 33.57
N GLU A 99 20.78 1.95 33.56
CA GLU A 99 21.62 2.25 32.38
C GLU A 99 21.16 1.46 31.15
N MET A 100 20.83 0.17 31.32
CA MET A 100 20.30 -0.66 30.23
C MET A 100 18.92 -0.21 29.73
N ILE A 101 18.05 0.28 30.63
CA ILE A 101 16.74 0.84 30.27
C ILE A 101 16.92 2.13 29.47
N GLU A 102 17.78 3.04 29.93
CA GLU A 102 18.09 4.31 29.28
C GLU A 102 18.72 4.10 27.90
N ASP A 103 19.73 3.23 27.80
CA ASP A 103 20.31 2.83 26.52
C ASP A 103 19.24 2.23 25.58
N GLY A 104 18.38 1.35 26.09
CA GLY A 104 17.29 0.79 25.32
C GLY A 104 16.28 1.83 24.82
N ALA A 105 15.99 2.87 25.61
CA ALA A 105 15.13 3.99 25.21
C ALA A 105 15.78 4.87 24.14
N ALA A 106 17.08 5.18 24.29
CA ALA A 106 17.86 5.92 23.31
C ALA A 106 17.94 5.16 21.96
N ARG A 107 18.24 3.85 22.01
CA ARG A 107 18.27 2.98 20.82
C ARG A 107 16.92 2.90 20.11
N ARG A 108 15.82 2.78 20.85
CA ARG A 108 14.46 2.82 20.27
C ARG A 108 14.17 4.14 19.56
N THR A 109 14.52 5.25 20.19
CA THR A 109 14.31 6.59 19.62
C THR A 109 15.10 6.75 18.31
N LEU A 110 16.37 6.34 18.32
CA LEU A 110 17.21 6.37 17.12
C LEU A 110 16.65 5.46 16.02
N ALA A 111 16.23 4.24 16.37
CA ALA A 111 15.65 3.29 15.41
C ALA A 111 14.38 3.85 14.73
N LEU A 112 13.51 4.53 15.48
CA LEU A 112 12.32 5.17 14.91
C LEU A 112 12.69 6.29 13.93
N LEU A 113 13.69 7.11 14.25
CA LEU A 113 14.17 8.16 13.34
C LEU A 113 14.74 7.57 12.05
N GLN A 114 15.52 6.49 12.16
CA GLN A 114 16.07 5.75 11.02
C GLN A 114 14.97 5.18 10.11
N VAL A 115 13.93 4.58 10.71
CA VAL A 115 12.76 4.08 9.97
C VAL A 115 12.06 5.22 9.23
N GLN A 116 11.83 6.37 9.89
CA GLN A 116 11.20 7.53 9.26
C GLN A 116 12.01 8.05 8.06
N GLU A 117 13.33 8.12 8.21
CA GLU A 117 14.23 8.50 7.12
C GLU A 117 14.15 7.51 5.95
N ALA A 118 14.24 6.22 6.23
CA ALA A 118 14.18 5.16 5.23
C ALA A 118 12.84 5.20 4.44
N LEU A 119 11.72 5.35 5.15
CA LEU A 119 10.39 5.48 4.56
C LEU A 119 10.21 6.78 3.77
N SER A 120 10.91 7.86 4.14
CA SER A 120 10.91 9.10 3.33
C SER A 120 11.53 8.88 1.96
N LYS A 121 12.62 8.11 1.88
CA LYS A 121 13.29 7.77 0.61
C LYS A 121 12.39 6.90 -0.27
N LEU A 122 11.71 5.92 0.31
CA LEU A 122 10.76 5.05 -0.42
C LEU A 122 9.51 5.81 -0.88
N ARG A 123 9.08 6.85 -0.16
CA ARG A 123 7.95 7.69 -0.57
C ARG A 123 8.21 8.46 -1.87
N ALA A 124 9.46 8.74 -2.21
CA ALA A 124 9.84 9.41 -3.45
C ALA A 124 9.83 8.49 -4.68
N VAL A 125 9.71 7.17 -4.49
CA VAL A 125 9.73 6.19 -5.58
C VAL A 125 8.33 6.01 -6.17
N ASP A 126 8.22 6.09 -7.50
CA ASP A 126 6.97 6.06 -8.23
C ASP A 126 6.85 4.91 -9.26
N ASP A 127 7.78 3.96 -9.19
CA ASP A 127 7.82 2.72 -9.95
C ASP A 127 7.81 1.49 -9.02
N VAL A 128 6.97 0.50 -9.33
CA VAL A 128 6.77 -0.68 -8.46
C VAL A 128 8.01 -1.57 -8.41
N ALA A 129 8.73 -1.77 -9.51
CA ALA A 129 9.93 -2.60 -9.50
C ALA A 129 11.03 -1.96 -8.67
N MET A 130 11.22 -0.65 -8.82
CA MET A 130 12.19 0.13 -8.06
C MET A 130 11.90 0.16 -6.56
N ILE A 131 10.64 0.32 -6.13
CA ILE A 131 10.35 0.38 -4.69
C ILE A 131 10.55 -0.99 -4.02
N VAL A 132 10.31 -2.08 -4.74
CA VAL A 132 10.56 -3.45 -4.29
C VAL A 132 12.05 -3.73 -4.17
N ASP A 133 12.86 -3.33 -5.15
CA ASP A 133 14.32 -3.46 -5.09
C ASP A 133 14.93 -2.61 -3.96
N ARG A 134 14.39 -1.40 -3.77
CA ARG A 134 14.94 -0.43 -2.83
C ARG A 134 14.57 -0.70 -1.37
N ALA A 135 13.46 -1.39 -1.10
CA ALA A 135 13.02 -1.63 0.28
C ALA A 135 14.04 -2.39 1.15
N PRO A 136 14.60 -3.55 0.72
CA PRO A 136 15.66 -4.21 1.48
C PRO A 136 16.92 -3.35 1.65
N ARG A 137 17.26 -2.55 0.64
CA ARG A 137 18.40 -1.63 0.70
C ARG A 137 18.22 -0.59 1.80
N GLU A 138 17.08 0.11 1.82
CA GLU A 138 16.84 1.15 2.82
C GLU A 138 16.71 0.56 4.23
N LEU A 139 16.22 -0.67 4.37
CA LEU A 139 16.23 -1.39 5.64
C LEU A 139 17.66 -1.62 6.15
N VAL A 140 18.59 -2.00 5.28
CA VAL A 140 20.01 -2.21 5.63
C VAL A 140 20.73 -0.88 5.84
N GLU A 141 20.75 -0.01 4.83
CA GLU A 141 21.54 1.23 4.81
C GLU A 141 21.05 2.26 5.83
N SER A 142 19.72 2.41 5.99
CA SER A 142 19.16 3.42 6.89
C SER A 142 18.87 2.88 8.30
N CYS A 143 18.41 1.63 8.43
CA CYS A 143 18.06 1.05 9.74
C CYS A 143 19.18 0.19 10.36
N GLY A 144 20.32 0.07 9.69
CA GLY A 144 21.54 -0.53 10.23
C GLY A 144 21.48 -2.04 10.40
N PHE A 145 20.67 -2.74 9.60
CA PHE A 145 20.77 -4.20 9.44
C PHE A 145 21.93 -4.54 8.50
N ASP A 146 22.40 -5.79 8.53
CA ASP A 146 23.46 -6.22 7.62
C ASP A 146 22.89 -6.71 6.30
N ARG A 147 21.74 -7.38 6.38
CA ARG A 147 21.06 -7.98 5.24
C ARG A 147 19.56 -7.80 5.38
N GLY A 148 18.91 -7.51 4.26
CA GLY A 148 17.48 -7.41 4.14
C GLY A 148 16.99 -8.25 2.97
N VAL A 149 15.82 -8.86 3.11
CA VAL A 149 15.14 -9.57 2.03
C VAL A 149 13.64 -9.30 2.06
N LEU A 150 13.05 -9.19 0.88
CA LEU A 150 11.61 -9.05 0.68
C LEU A 150 11.07 -10.32 0.02
N PHE A 151 10.12 -10.95 0.69
CA PHE A 151 9.32 -12.04 0.15
C PHE A 151 7.94 -11.54 -0.26
N ARG A 152 7.47 -11.98 -1.42
CA ARG A 152 6.08 -11.83 -1.83
C ARG A 152 5.33 -13.14 -1.65
N VAL A 153 4.09 -13.03 -1.20
CA VAL A 153 3.16 -14.16 -1.15
C VAL A 153 2.43 -14.27 -2.49
N HIS A 154 2.64 -15.38 -3.19
CA HIS A 154 1.95 -15.68 -4.45
C HIS A 154 1.44 -17.12 -4.44
N GLU A 155 0.13 -17.29 -4.61
CA GLU A 155 -0.53 -18.62 -4.62
C GLU A 155 -0.19 -19.49 -3.39
N GLY A 156 -0.07 -18.87 -2.21
CA GLY A 156 0.28 -19.57 -0.97
C GLY A 156 1.75 -19.97 -0.86
N ARG A 157 2.62 -19.51 -1.76
CA ARG A 157 4.07 -19.69 -1.70
C ARG A 157 4.77 -18.37 -1.36
N MET A 158 5.92 -18.48 -0.72
CA MET A 158 6.83 -17.35 -0.53
C MET A 158 7.86 -17.32 -1.64
N VAL A 159 7.89 -16.22 -2.38
CA VAL A 159 8.86 -15.99 -3.44
C VAL A 159 9.73 -14.82 -3.00
N MET A 160 11.04 -15.02 -2.92
CA MET A 160 11.96 -13.93 -2.65
C MET A 160 12.01 -13.02 -3.88
N GLU A 161 11.58 -11.78 -3.71
CA GLU A 161 11.45 -10.82 -4.82
C GLU A 161 12.68 -9.93 -4.93
N SER A 162 13.26 -9.54 -3.80
CA SER A 162 14.50 -8.77 -3.74
C SER A 162 15.29 -9.08 -2.47
N ALA A 163 16.61 -8.88 -2.55
CA ALA A 163 17.54 -9.05 -1.44
C ALA A 163 18.65 -7.99 -1.55
N TYR A 164 19.13 -7.51 -0.40
CA TYR A 164 20.25 -6.58 -0.34
C TYR A 164 21.13 -6.90 0.86
N PHE A 165 22.40 -7.22 0.59
CA PHE A 165 23.39 -7.69 1.59
C PHE A 165 24.57 -6.73 1.71
N GLY A 166 24.31 -5.41 1.61
CA GLY A 166 25.38 -4.40 1.66
C GLY A 166 26.32 -4.53 0.46
N GLU A 167 27.61 -4.75 0.75
CA GLU A 167 28.65 -4.90 -0.27
C GLU A 167 28.60 -6.26 -0.99
N ASP A 168 27.98 -7.29 -0.40
CA ASP A 168 27.90 -8.65 -0.95
C ASP A 168 26.77 -8.80 -1.97
N ARG A 169 26.93 -8.12 -3.12
CA ARG A 169 25.96 -8.15 -4.21
C ARG A 169 25.80 -9.55 -4.81
N GLU A 170 26.90 -10.28 -4.97
CA GLU A 170 26.88 -11.63 -5.54
C GLU A 170 26.14 -12.62 -4.62
N GLY A 171 26.34 -12.51 -3.30
CA GLY A 171 25.60 -13.28 -2.31
C GLY A 171 24.10 -13.01 -2.35
N ALA A 172 23.70 -11.74 -2.50
CA ALA A 172 22.28 -11.36 -2.63
C ALA A 172 21.65 -11.95 -3.91
N GLU A 173 22.33 -11.85 -5.05
CA GLU A 173 21.85 -12.42 -6.33
C GLU A 173 21.70 -13.94 -6.25
N LYS A 174 22.69 -14.64 -5.67
CA LYS A 174 22.63 -16.09 -5.44
C LYS A 174 21.51 -16.48 -4.48
N MET A 175 21.28 -15.68 -3.43
CA MET A 175 20.20 -15.92 -2.49
C MET A 175 18.84 -15.87 -3.16
N VAL A 176 18.59 -14.84 -3.96
CA VAL A 176 17.31 -14.70 -4.68
C VAL A 176 17.09 -15.90 -5.60
N ALA A 177 18.10 -16.27 -6.39
CA ALA A 177 18.01 -17.42 -7.29
C ALA A 177 17.74 -18.73 -6.54
N PHE A 178 18.46 -18.98 -5.43
CA PHE A 178 18.25 -20.16 -4.60
C PHE A 178 16.86 -20.19 -3.96
N ALA A 179 16.46 -19.10 -3.31
CA ALA A 179 15.16 -19.02 -2.62
C ALA A 179 13.98 -19.16 -3.60
N GLN A 180 14.10 -18.61 -4.82
CA GLN A 180 13.11 -18.81 -5.88
C GLN A 180 13.03 -20.26 -6.36
N SER A 181 14.15 -21.00 -6.36
CA SER A 181 14.14 -22.43 -6.70
C SER A 181 13.44 -23.30 -5.66
N VAL A 182 13.48 -22.88 -4.38
CA VAL A 182 12.83 -23.60 -3.27
C VAL A 182 11.36 -23.21 -3.13
N ALA A 183 11.04 -21.92 -3.23
CA ALA A 183 9.69 -21.32 -3.18
C ALA A 183 8.74 -22.02 -2.19
N PRO A 184 9.03 -21.96 -0.88
CA PRO A 184 8.34 -22.77 0.12
C PRO A 184 6.85 -22.42 0.20
N LEU A 185 6.05 -23.45 0.43
CA LEU A 185 4.62 -23.30 0.72
C LEU A 185 4.44 -22.73 2.13
N LEU A 186 3.52 -21.79 2.27
CA LEU A 186 3.06 -21.30 3.57
C LEU A 186 2.16 -22.36 4.19
N ASP A 187 2.74 -23.19 5.05
CA ASP A 187 2.00 -24.15 5.85
C ASP A 187 2.03 -23.79 7.35
N HIS A 188 1.18 -24.45 8.13
CA HIS A 188 0.95 -24.17 9.55
C HIS A 188 2.18 -24.19 10.47
N MET A 189 3.31 -24.76 10.06
CA MET A 189 4.50 -24.93 10.91
C MET A 189 5.48 -23.77 10.82
N LEU A 190 5.38 -22.93 9.79
CA LEU A 190 6.31 -21.81 9.57
C LEU A 190 5.96 -20.58 10.43
N ILE A 191 7.00 -19.84 10.79
CA ILE A 191 6.89 -18.54 11.50
C ILE A 191 6.02 -17.57 10.70
N GLU A 192 6.17 -17.56 9.38
CA GLU A 192 5.45 -16.69 8.47
C GLU A 192 3.95 -16.98 8.49
N THR A 193 3.55 -18.23 8.73
CA THR A 193 2.13 -18.58 8.91
C THR A 193 1.57 -18.07 10.23
N GLN A 194 2.38 -18.01 11.29
CA GLN A 194 1.96 -17.34 12.53
C GLN A 194 1.85 -15.83 12.35
N MET A 195 2.76 -15.21 11.58
CA MET A 195 2.67 -13.79 11.25
C MET A 195 1.40 -13.46 10.46
N ILE A 196 0.98 -14.34 9.53
CA ILE A 196 -0.32 -14.20 8.84
C ILE A 196 -1.50 -14.31 9.81
N ARG A 197 -1.48 -15.29 10.72
CA ARG A 197 -2.60 -15.50 11.64
C ARG A 197 -2.76 -14.42 12.68
N ARG A 198 -1.64 -13.93 13.22
CA ARG A 198 -1.61 -13.00 14.34
C ARG A 198 -1.54 -11.55 13.91
N HIS A 199 -1.13 -11.29 12.66
CA HIS A 199 -0.67 -9.97 12.23
C HIS A 199 0.31 -9.44 13.29
N ALA A 200 1.47 -10.09 13.42
CA ALA A 200 2.47 -9.82 14.46
C ALA A 200 3.89 -10.11 13.91
N PRO A 201 4.94 -9.39 14.34
CA PRO A 201 6.28 -9.64 13.88
C PRO A 201 6.83 -10.87 14.58
N ALA A 202 7.92 -11.40 14.05
CA ALA A 202 8.64 -12.50 14.65
C ALA A 202 10.12 -12.17 14.86
N ILE A 203 10.68 -12.79 15.89
CA ILE A 203 12.11 -12.78 16.19
C ILE A 203 12.56 -14.22 16.36
N VAL A 204 13.68 -14.57 15.72
CA VAL A 204 14.33 -15.87 15.81
C VAL A 204 15.75 -15.64 16.29
N ARG A 205 16.04 -16.07 17.51
CA ARG A 205 17.36 -15.89 18.13
C ARG A 205 18.33 -17.04 17.82
N ASP A 206 17.80 -18.21 17.46
CA ASP A 206 18.58 -19.39 17.05
C ASP A 206 17.90 -20.10 15.88
N ALA A 207 18.15 -19.60 14.67
CA ALA A 207 17.58 -20.16 13.44
C ALA A 207 18.08 -21.58 13.15
N ARG A 208 19.26 -21.97 13.66
CA ARG A 208 19.83 -23.30 13.40
C ARG A 208 19.17 -24.40 14.22
N ASN A 209 18.43 -24.08 15.27
CA ASN A 209 17.74 -25.09 16.08
C ASN A 209 16.22 -24.88 16.15
N ASP A 210 15.69 -23.81 15.53
CA ASP A 210 14.25 -23.56 15.53
C ASP A 210 13.54 -24.43 14.47
N PRO A 211 12.58 -25.30 14.85
CA PRO A 211 11.89 -26.17 13.90
C PRO A 211 10.87 -25.43 13.02
N ARG A 212 10.59 -24.15 13.28
CA ARG A 212 9.58 -23.34 12.59
C ARG A 212 10.15 -22.54 11.42
N VAL A 213 11.45 -22.67 11.14
CA VAL A 213 12.13 -21.95 10.06
C VAL A 213 12.25 -22.84 8.83
N ASN A 214 12.39 -22.22 7.65
CA ASN A 214 12.71 -22.96 6.43
C ASN A 214 14.18 -23.40 6.44
N ARG A 215 14.42 -24.69 6.66
CA ARG A 215 15.79 -25.21 6.81
C ARG A 215 16.69 -24.98 5.60
N PRO A 216 16.26 -25.28 4.35
CA PRO A 216 17.07 -24.98 3.16
C PRO A 216 17.52 -23.52 3.05
N ILE A 217 16.63 -22.56 3.34
CA ILE A 217 16.95 -21.13 3.28
C ILE A 217 17.93 -20.74 4.40
N VAL A 218 17.73 -21.23 5.62
CA VAL A 218 18.62 -20.95 6.76
C VAL A 218 20.03 -21.51 6.51
N ASP A 219 20.14 -22.74 6.02
CA ASP A 219 21.43 -23.38 5.76
C ASP A 219 22.19 -22.69 4.62
N PHE A 220 21.49 -22.25 3.57
CA PHE A 220 22.12 -21.51 2.46
C PHE A 220 22.51 -20.07 2.84
N SER A 221 21.69 -19.39 3.65
CA SER A 221 21.94 -18.01 4.09
C SER A 221 22.94 -17.88 5.23
N LEU A 222 23.27 -18.99 5.89
CA LEU A 222 24.12 -19.03 7.08
C LEU A 222 23.58 -18.19 8.25
N THR A 223 22.31 -17.75 8.19
CA THR A 223 21.66 -16.94 9.23
C THR A 223 21.67 -17.65 10.57
N HIS A 224 22.11 -16.94 11.62
CA HIS A 224 22.06 -17.42 13.00
C HIS A 224 20.83 -16.93 13.75
N SER A 225 20.46 -15.67 13.52
CA SER A 225 19.31 -15.01 14.13
C SER A 225 18.74 -14.01 13.14
N TYR A 226 17.43 -13.82 13.12
CA TYR A 226 16.77 -12.86 12.22
C TYR A 226 15.44 -12.38 12.79
N VAL A 227 14.99 -11.24 12.29
CA VAL A 227 13.67 -10.69 12.55
C VAL A 227 12.88 -10.67 11.25
N ALA A 228 11.57 -10.81 11.37
CA ALA A 228 10.66 -10.76 10.24
C ALA A 228 9.37 -10.03 10.58
N ALA A 229 8.82 -9.31 9.61
CA ALA A 229 7.53 -8.65 9.75
C ALA A 229 6.67 -8.83 8.49
N PRO A 230 5.35 -9.00 8.65
CA PRO A 230 4.43 -9.04 7.53
C PRO A 230 4.24 -7.65 6.90
N VAL A 231 4.16 -7.59 5.58
CA VAL A 231 3.81 -6.39 4.81
C VAL A 231 2.29 -6.38 4.59
N MET A 232 1.59 -5.38 5.14
CA MET A 232 0.13 -5.36 5.25
C MET A 232 -0.49 -3.97 5.01
N PRO A 233 -0.59 -3.48 3.77
CA PRO A 233 -1.14 -2.14 3.48
C PRO A 233 -2.61 -1.98 3.91
N THR A 234 -3.41 -3.03 3.69
CA THR A 234 -4.88 -3.05 3.93
C THR A 234 -5.28 -4.18 4.88
N GLY A 235 -4.42 -4.52 5.84
CA GLY A 235 -4.66 -5.59 6.82
C GLY A 235 -4.59 -7.01 6.25
N LYS A 236 -4.31 -7.17 4.96
CA LYS A 236 -3.97 -8.45 4.33
C LYS A 236 -2.47 -8.56 4.15
N VAL A 237 -1.88 -9.68 4.58
CA VAL A 237 -0.47 -9.98 4.30
C VAL A 237 -0.26 -10.23 2.81
N ILE A 238 0.60 -9.42 2.20
CA ILE A 238 1.02 -9.56 0.80
C ILE A 238 2.46 -10.07 0.64
N GLY A 239 3.23 -10.04 1.73
CA GLY A 239 4.64 -10.34 1.74
C GLY A 239 5.23 -10.30 3.15
N PHE A 240 6.52 -10.56 3.24
CA PHE A 240 7.28 -10.50 4.48
C PHE A 240 8.60 -9.79 4.22
N LEU A 241 9.01 -8.93 5.14
CA LEU A 241 10.36 -8.39 5.21
C LEU A 241 11.12 -9.15 6.27
N HIS A 242 12.31 -9.63 5.93
CA HIS A 242 13.22 -10.23 6.90
C HIS A 242 14.52 -9.45 6.91
N ALA A 243 15.14 -9.36 8.07
CA ALA A 243 16.47 -8.78 8.22
C ALA A 243 17.27 -9.51 9.29
N ASP A 244 18.59 -9.46 9.15
CA ASP A 244 19.51 -9.99 10.15
C ASP A 244 20.77 -9.15 10.32
N ARG A 245 21.60 -9.60 11.27
CA ARG A 245 22.85 -8.99 11.69
C ARG A 245 24.02 -9.99 11.55
N LEU A 246 24.06 -10.72 10.43
CA LEU A 246 25.05 -11.77 10.20
C LEU A 246 26.50 -11.24 10.25
N TYR A 247 26.80 -10.18 9.50
CA TYR A 247 28.16 -9.67 9.34
C TYR A 247 28.68 -9.00 10.61
N SER A 248 27.80 -8.34 11.37
CA SER A 248 28.12 -7.76 12.67
C SER A 248 28.21 -8.81 13.79
N GLY A 249 27.78 -10.06 13.53
CA GLY A 249 27.76 -11.15 14.52
C GLY A 249 26.82 -10.91 15.70
N ARG A 250 25.90 -9.94 15.61
CA ARG A 250 24.97 -9.62 16.71
C ARG A 250 23.74 -10.52 16.63
N ILE A 251 23.25 -10.93 17.79
CA ILE A 251 21.93 -11.57 17.89
C ILE A 251 20.88 -10.47 17.83
N VAL A 252 19.91 -10.61 16.96
CA VAL A 252 18.79 -9.65 16.86
C VAL A 252 18.01 -9.57 18.17
N ASP A 253 17.49 -8.38 18.50
CA ASP A 253 16.70 -8.13 19.72
C ASP A 253 15.26 -7.60 19.43
N GLU A 254 14.53 -7.27 20.49
CA GLU A 254 13.17 -6.73 20.39
C GLU A 254 13.12 -5.39 19.64
N ILE A 255 14.16 -4.56 19.78
CA ILE A 255 14.24 -3.28 19.09
C ILE A 255 14.41 -3.53 17.59
N ASP A 256 15.24 -4.49 17.20
CA ASP A 256 15.37 -4.92 15.80
C ASP A 256 14.03 -5.39 15.22
N ARG A 257 13.28 -6.20 15.98
CA ARG A 257 11.97 -6.71 15.57
C ARG A 257 10.99 -5.55 15.34
N ASP A 258 10.92 -4.62 16.29
CA ASP A 258 10.00 -3.49 16.24
C ASP A 258 10.39 -2.50 15.14
N THR A 259 11.69 -2.39 14.83
CA THR A 259 12.22 -1.60 13.71
C THR A 259 11.76 -2.16 12.36
N VAL A 260 11.96 -3.47 12.13
CA VAL A 260 11.50 -4.12 10.88
C VAL A 260 9.99 -4.05 10.75
N TRP A 261 9.26 -4.19 11.86
CA TRP A 261 7.82 -4.04 11.88
C TRP A 261 7.36 -2.64 11.46
N ALA A 262 7.86 -1.60 12.12
CA ALA A 262 7.50 -0.22 11.80
C ALA A 262 7.85 0.15 10.35
N PHE A 263 9.00 -0.35 9.88
CA PHE A 263 9.40 -0.21 8.47
C PHE A 263 8.43 -0.95 7.54
N ALA A 264 8.06 -2.21 7.84
CA ALA A 264 7.16 -3.01 7.01
C ALA A 264 5.76 -2.40 6.89
N GLU A 265 5.23 -1.83 7.97
CA GLU A 265 3.96 -1.10 7.95
C GLU A 265 4.05 0.11 7.02
N GLY A 266 5.05 0.96 7.21
CA GLY A 266 5.26 2.15 6.38
C GLY A 266 5.53 1.81 4.90
N PHE A 267 6.33 0.77 4.65
CA PHE A 267 6.62 0.27 3.31
C PHE A 267 5.34 -0.24 2.64
N GLY A 268 4.49 -0.97 3.36
CA GLY A 268 3.20 -1.43 2.83
C GLY A 268 2.36 -0.29 2.25
N TYR A 269 2.20 0.80 3.00
CA TYR A 269 1.51 2.00 2.51
C TYR A 269 2.22 2.65 1.32
N ALA A 270 3.56 2.71 1.34
CA ALA A 270 4.32 3.28 0.25
C ALA A 270 4.19 2.47 -1.04
N TYR A 271 4.27 1.14 -0.94
CA TYR A 271 4.08 0.19 -2.02
C TYR A 271 2.68 0.30 -2.63
N GLU A 272 1.63 0.29 -1.79
CA GLU A 272 0.26 0.40 -2.28
C GLU A 272 0.00 1.73 -2.99
N ARG A 273 0.52 2.84 -2.44
CA ARG A 273 0.47 4.14 -3.12
C ARG A 273 1.10 4.06 -4.51
N THR A 274 2.29 3.48 -4.62
CA THR A 274 3.01 3.36 -5.91
C THR A 274 2.24 2.49 -6.90
N VAL A 275 1.69 1.34 -6.46
CA VAL A 275 0.84 0.47 -7.30
C VAL A 275 -0.41 1.22 -7.82
N LEU A 276 -1.05 2.01 -6.96
CA LEU A 276 -2.23 2.79 -7.33
C LEU A 276 -1.89 3.89 -8.35
N LEU A 277 -0.79 4.62 -8.12
CA LEU A 277 -0.32 5.67 -9.03
C LEU A 277 0.06 5.11 -10.40
N GLU A 278 0.77 3.97 -10.44
CA GLU A 278 1.14 3.32 -11.70
C GLU A 278 -0.09 2.84 -12.47
N ARG A 279 -1.08 2.24 -11.77
CA ARG A 279 -2.36 1.84 -12.37
C ARG A 279 -3.11 3.02 -12.96
N MET A 280 -3.21 4.14 -12.23
CA MET A 280 -3.87 5.36 -12.69
C MET A 280 -3.16 5.94 -13.92
N ARG A 281 -1.81 5.98 -13.92
CA ARG A 281 -1.01 6.43 -15.07
C ARG A 281 -1.24 5.56 -16.29
N ARG A 282 -1.29 4.23 -16.13
CA ARG A 282 -1.59 3.29 -17.23
C ARG A 282 -2.99 3.52 -17.79
N GLN A 283 -4.00 3.65 -16.93
CA GLN A 283 -5.37 3.95 -17.36
C GLN A 283 -5.46 5.29 -18.10
N HIS A 284 -4.79 6.34 -17.60
CA HIS A 284 -4.73 7.63 -18.28
C HIS A 284 -4.03 7.54 -19.64
N ALA A 285 -2.96 6.75 -19.75
CA ALA A 285 -2.28 6.52 -21.02
C ALA A 285 -3.17 5.78 -22.04
N GLU A 286 -3.91 4.76 -21.59
CA GLU A 286 -4.89 4.04 -22.42
C GLU A 286 -6.00 4.96 -22.92
N VAL A 287 -6.61 5.77 -22.03
CA VAL A 287 -7.65 6.74 -22.40
C VAL A 287 -7.12 7.77 -23.40
N ARG A 288 -5.93 8.33 -23.16
CA ARG A 288 -5.31 9.32 -24.06
C ARG A 288 -4.99 8.71 -25.42
N SER A 289 -4.50 7.47 -25.46
CA SER A 289 -4.24 6.74 -26.71
C SER A 289 -5.54 6.53 -27.50
N ALA A 290 -6.61 6.06 -26.83
CA ALA A 290 -7.92 5.89 -27.46
C ALA A 290 -8.51 7.19 -28.00
N LEU A 291 -8.37 8.30 -27.27
CA LEU A 291 -8.79 9.62 -27.74
C LEU A 291 -7.99 10.09 -28.95
N ALA A 292 -6.66 9.89 -28.95
CA ALA A 292 -5.81 10.23 -30.10
C ALA A 292 -6.19 9.42 -31.34
N SER A 293 -6.44 8.12 -31.21
CA SER A 293 -6.90 7.29 -32.32
C SER A 293 -8.27 7.71 -32.85
N ALA A 294 -9.19 8.14 -31.96
CA ALA A 294 -10.49 8.65 -32.37
C ALA A 294 -10.38 9.99 -33.12
N ASP A 295 -9.49 10.88 -32.69
CA ASP A 295 -9.22 12.16 -33.35
C ASP A 295 -8.58 11.96 -34.73
N GLU A 296 -7.63 11.02 -34.84
CA GLU A 296 -7.02 10.65 -36.13
C GLU A 296 -8.06 10.07 -37.11
N ALA A 297 -8.93 9.17 -36.64
CA ALA A 297 -10.02 8.65 -37.45
C ALA A 297 -11.02 9.74 -37.89
N ALA A 298 -11.31 10.70 -37.00
CA ALA A 298 -12.19 11.84 -37.33
C ALA A 298 -11.56 12.76 -38.38
N ARG A 299 -10.25 13.04 -38.31
CA ARG A 299 -9.52 13.82 -39.32
C ARG A 299 -9.46 13.10 -40.66
N ALA A 300 -9.17 11.80 -40.67
CA ALA A 300 -9.17 11.01 -41.90
C ALA A 300 -10.53 11.02 -42.62
N LEU A 301 -11.64 10.98 -41.86
CA LEU A 301 -12.98 11.15 -42.40
C LEU A 301 -13.23 12.55 -42.97
N GLN A 302 -12.75 13.61 -42.29
CA GLN A 302 -12.86 14.99 -42.78
C GLN A 302 -12.03 15.22 -44.06
N ASP A 303 -10.80 14.70 -44.12
CA ASP A 303 -9.94 14.82 -45.30
C ASP A 303 -10.51 14.06 -46.50
N ALA A 304 -11.08 12.87 -46.28
CA ALA A 304 -11.78 12.12 -47.33
C ALA A 304 -13.02 12.85 -47.86
N ASP A 305 -13.77 13.54 -46.99
CA ASP A 305 -14.94 14.36 -47.39
C ASP A 305 -14.52 15.63 -48.16
N LEU A 306 -13.32 16.17 -47.89
CA LEU A 306 -12.73 17.29 -48.64
C LEU A 306 -12.24 16.89 -50.04
N ASP A 307 -11.73 15.67 -50.22
CA ASP A 307 -11.35 15.15 -51.54
C ASP A 307 -12.58 14.81 -52.41
N LEU A 308 -13.69 14.38 -51.80
CA LEU A 308 -14.95 14.17 -52.52
C LEU A 308 -15.58 15.48 -53.02
N ARG A 309 -15.33 16.60 -52.33
CA ARG A 309 -15.79 17.94 -52.76
C ARG A 309 -14.99 18.54 -53.92
N LYS A 310 -13.85 17.94 -54.32
CA LYS A 310 -13.05 18.37 -55.47
C LYS A 310 -13.45 17.70 -56.79
N ILE A 311 -14.45 16.82 -56.78
CA ILE A 311 -15.03 16.26 -58.00
C ILE A 311 -16.22 17.15 -58.37
N GLU A 312 -16.15 17.82 -59.52
CA GLU A 312 -17.27 18.58 -60.08
C GLU A 312 -18.56 17.73 -60.11
N PRO A 313 -19.74 18.35 -59.87
CA PRO A 313 -20.96 17.62 -59.56
C PRO A 313 -21.49 16.85 -60.77
N VAL A 314 -21.24 15.54 -60.81
CA VAL A 314 -21.92 14.65 -61.75
C VAL A 314 -23.33 14.39 -61.25
N GLU A 315 -24.28 14.95 -61.97
CA GLU A 315 -25.72 14.86 -61.75
C GLU A 315 -26.20 13.41 -61.58
N ARG A 316 -26.87 13.16 -60.44
CA ARG A 316 -27.98 12.21 -60.22
C ARG A 316 -28.04 10.99 -61.17
N SER A 317 -27.28 9.95 -60.84
CA SER A 317 -27.39 8.63 -61.49
C SER A 317 -28.72 7.91 -61.14
N PRO A 318 -29.36 7.19 -62.09
CA PRO A 318 -30.54 6.34 -61.86
C PRO A 318 -30.34 5.26 -60.78
N ALA A 319 -29.10 4.83 -60.54
CA ALA A 319 -28.77 3.82 -59.55
C ALA A 319 -29.03 4.29 -58.11
N ALA A 320 -28.85 5.59 -57.82
CA ALA A 320 -29.12 6.16 -56.50
C ALA A 320 -30.62 6.19 -56.18
N ARG A 321 -31.48 6.38 -57.19
CA ARG A 321 -32.94 6.31 -57.01
C ARG A 321 -33.42 4.88 -56.74
N SER A 322 -32.86 3.90 -57.45
CA SER A 322 -33.19 2.48 -57.24
C SER A 322 -32.80 1.97 -55.84
N LEU A 323 -31.67 2.44 -55.30
CA LEU A 323 -31.23 2.09 -53.94
C LEU A 323 -32.11 2.73 -52.85
N ALA A 324 -32.51 4.00 -53.03
CA ALA A 324 -33.42 4.69 -52.12
C ALA A 324 -34.83 4.05 -52.07
N GLU A 325 -35.33 3.56 -53.21
CA GLU A 325 -36.61 2.84 -53.27
C GLU A 325 -36.56 1.48 -52.56
N VAL A 326 -35.44 0.75 -52.67
CA VAL A 326 -35.22 -0.53 -51.97
C VAL A 326 -35.08 -0.29 -50.46
N GLN A 327 -34.35 0.76 -50.06
CA GLN A 327 -34.18 1.16 -48.66
C GLN A 327 -35.53 1.50 -48.01
N THR A 328 -36.37 2.27 -48.72
CA THR A 328 -37.72 2.64 -48.27
C THR A 328 -38.61 1.40 -48.07
N ARG A 329 -38.57 0.44 -49.00
CA ARG A 329 -39.34 -0.81 -48.89
C ARG A 329 -38.89 -1.69 -47.73
N VAL A 330 -37.58 -1.80 -47.49
CA VAL A 330 -37.04 -2.65 -46.39
C VAL A 330 -37.35 -2.04 -45.03
N MET A 331 -37.23 -0.71 -44.87
CA MET A 331 -37.62 -0.03 -43.63
C MET A 331 -39.13 -0.08 -43.39
N ALA A 332 -39.96 -0.05 -44.44
CA ALA A 332 -41.41 -0.17 -44.33
C ALA A 332 -41.88 -1.58 -43.91
N MET A 333 -41.07 -2.63 -44.09
CA MET A 333 -41.40 -4.01 -43.66
C MET A 333 -41.16 -4.25 -42.16
N LEU A 334 -40.33 -3.42 -41.53
CA LEU A 334 -40.04 -3.49 -40.10
C LEU A 334 -41.01 -2.59 -39.32
N THR A 335 -41.48 -3.10 -38.19
CA THR A 335 -42.21 -2.24 -37.24
C THR A 335 -41.24 -1.25 -36.60
N ARG A 336 -41.74 -0.11 -36.11
CA ARG A 336 -40.94 0.89 -35.39
C ARG A 336 -40.04 0.26 -34.31
N ARG A 337 -40.59 -0.69 -33.55
CA ARG A 337 -39.87 -1.41 -32.50
C ARG A 337 -38.77 -2.34 -33.02
N GLU A 338 -38.99 -2.94 -34.18
CA GLU A 338 -37.99 -3.77 -34.85
C GLU A 338 -36.85 -2.93 -35.44
N VAL A 339 -37.15 -1.71 -35.93
CA VAL A 339 -36.13 -0.74 -36.37
C VAL A 339 -35.26 -0.27 -35.19
N GLU A 340 -35.88 0.07 -34.05
CA GLU A 340 -35.16 0.45 -32.82
C GLU A 340 -34.21 -0.67 -32.36
N VAL A 341 -34.71 -1.91 -32.31
CA VAL A 341 -33.89 -3.07 -31.93
C VAL A 341 -32.75 -3.31 -32.94
N LEU A 342 -33.02 -3.20 -34.25
CA LEU A 342 -32.02 -3.36 -35.29
C LEU A 342 -30.92 -2.28 -35.23
N ARG A 343 -31.27 -1.03 -34.95
CA ARG A 343 -30.32 0.07 -34.75
C ARG A 343 -29.38 -0.21 -33.57
N LEU A 344 -29.92 -0.66 -32.44
CA LEU A 344 -29.10 -0.98 -31.27
C LEU A 344 -28.27 -2.25 -31.46
N MET A 345 -28.75 -3.22 -32.25
CA MET A 345 -27.94 -4.35 -32.70
C MET A 345 -26.74 -3.88 -33.54
N ALA A 346 -26.94 -2.94 -34.46
CA ALA A 346 -25.88 -2.38 -35.28
C ALA A 346 -24.85 -1.57 -34.48
N ALA A 347 -25.28 -0.95 -33.36
CA ALA A 347 -24.40 -0.30 -32.39
C ALA A 347 -23.66 -1.29 -31.45
N GLY A 348 -23.76 -2.60 -31.68
CA GLY A 348 -23.05 -3.62 -30.90
C GLY A 348 -23.62 -3.92 -29.51
N ARG A 349 -24.81 -3.40 -29.18
CA ARG A 349 -25.44 -3.63 -27.87
C ARG A 349 -25.82 -5.09 -27.68
N THR A 350 -25.75 -5.61 -26.46
CA THR A 350 -26.26 -6.95 -26.09
C THR A 350 -27.79 -6.92 -25.90
N ASN A 351 -28.45 -8.08 -25.90
CA ASN A 351 -29.91 -8.13 -25.68
C ASN A 351 -30.32 -7.59 -24.31
N GLN A 352 -29.44 -7.67 -23.30
CA GLN A 352 -29.70 -7.10 -21.99
C GLN A 352 -29.61 -5.57 -22.03
N GLN A 353 -28.56 -5.02 -22.66
CA GLN A 353 -28.44 -3.57 -22.85
C GLN A 353 -29.59 -2.98 -23.67
N ILE A 354 -30.05 -3.69 -24.71
CA ILE A 354 -31.22 -3.28 -25.50
C ILE A 354 -32.50 -3.33 -24.66
N ALA A 355 -32.64 -4.34 -23.80
CA ALA A 355 -33.79 -4.47 -22.91
C ALA A 355 -33.84 -3.30 -21.93
N ASP A 356 -32.69 -2.92 -21.37
CA ASP A 356 -32.56 -1.81 -20.43
C ASP A 356 -32.85 -0.46 -21.12
N GLU A 357 -32.27 -0.23 -22.31
CA GLU A 357 -32.44 1.01 -23.08
C GLU A 357 -33.86 1.20 -23.62
N LEU A 358 -34.51 0.10 -23.99
CA LEU A 358 -35.88 0.12 -24.51
C LEU A 358 -36.95 -0.13 -23.43
N VAL A 359 -36.56 -0.32 -22.17
CA VAL A 359 -37.42 -0.58 -21.01
C VAL A 359 -38.40 -1.74 -21.27
N ILE A 360 -37.87 -2.89 -21.72
CA ILE A 360 -38.63 -4.13 -21.97
C ILE A 360 -37.84 -5.36 -21.52
N SER A 361 -38.48 -6.52 -21.40
CA SER A 361 -37.76 -7.75 -21.02
C SER A 361 -36.77 -8.23 -22.09
N ALA A 362 -35.65 -8.84 -21.67
CA ALA A 362 -34.70 -9.48 -22.58
C ALA A 362 -35.33 -10.61 -23.43
N GLY A 363 -36.37 -11.27 -22.92
CA GLY A 363 -37.17 -12.24 -23.69
C GLY A 363 -37.96 -11.59 -24.83
N THR A 364 -38.49 -10.39 -24.58
CA THR A 364 -39.16 -9.55 -25.60
C THR A 364 -38.17 -9.11 -26.66
N VAL A 365 -36.96 -8.68 -26.27
CA VAL A 365 -35.88 -8.32 -27.23
C VAL A 365 -35.49 -9.52 -28.09
N LYS A 366 -35.28 -10.71 -27.51
CA LYS A 366 -34.98 -11.94 -28.28
C LYS A 366 -36.06 -12.22 -29.34
N SER A 367 -37.32 -11.98 -29.00
CA SER A 367 -38.45 -12.14 -29.93
C SER A 367 -38.42 -11.12 -31.06
N HIS A 368 -38.09 -9.86 -30.78
CA HIS A 368 -37.90 -8.83 -31.82
C HIS A 368 -36.70 -9.15 -32.72
N VAL A 369 -35.57 -9.57 -32.16
CA VAL A 369 -34.38 -9.99 -32.93
C VAL A 369 -34.74 -11.12 -33.89
N LYS A 370 -35.46 -12.15 -33.44
CA LYS A 370 -35.89 -13.27 -34.30
C LYS A 370 -36.78 -12.80 -35.47
N ARG A 371 -37.68 -11.85 -35.21
CA ARG A 371 -38.54 -11.27 -36.26
C ARG A 371 -37.75 -10.42 -37.25
N VAL A 372 -36.80 -9.61 -36.77
CA VAL A 372 -35.88 -8.82 -37.59
C VAL A 372 -35.07 -9.72 -38.52
N LEU A 373 -34.41 -10.76 -37.97
CA LEU A 373 -33.63 -11.70 -38.76
C LEU A 373 -34.47 -12.36 -39.86
N ARG A 374 -35.69 -12.81 -39.51
CA ARG A 374 -36.61 -13.40 -40.48
C ARG A 374 -37.04 -12.42 -41.57
N LYS A 375 -37.38 -11.19 -41.21
CA LYS A 375 -37.86 -10.16 -42.16
C LYS A 375 -36.74 -9.65 -43.08
N LEU A 376 -35.51 -9.63 -42.60
CA LEU A 376 -34.33 -9.25 -43.38
C LEU A 376 -33.65 -10.43 -44.10
N HIS A 377 -34.20 -11.64 -43.96
CA HIS A 377 -33.57 -12.87 -44.43
C HIS A 377 -32.12 -13.05 -43.96
N ALA A 378 -31.79 -12.54 -42.77
CA ALA A 378 -30.47 -12.61 -42.18
C ALA A 378 -30.32 -13.86 -41.30
N THR A 379 -29.17 -14.51 -41.42
CA THR A 379 -28.86 -15.78 -40.73
C THR A 379 -28.36 -15.54 -39.32
N ASN A 380 -27.74 -14.38 -39.07
CA ASN A 380 -27.20 -14.02 -37.76
C ASN A 380 -27.27 -12.51 -37.48
N ARG A 381 -27.00 -12.14 -36.21
CA ARG A 381 -27.05 -10.76 -35.73
C ARG A 381 -26.08 -9.84 -36.48
N ALA A 382 -24.89 -10.32 -36.83
CA ALA A 382 -23.87 -9.54 -37.51
C ALA A 382 -24.29 -9.22 -38.95
N GLU A 383 -24.92 -10.17 -39.63
CA GLU A 383 -25.48 -10.00 -40.97
C GLU A 383 -26.61 -8.96 -40.98
N ALA A 384 -27.51 -9.00 -40.00
CA ALA A 384 -28.56 -7.98 -39.84
C ALA A 384 -28.00 -6.60 -39.50
N ALA A 385 -27.00 -6.51 -38.61
CA ALA A 385 -26.31 -5.27 -38.30
C ALA A 385 -25.62 -4.67 -39.54
N SER A 386 -24.95 -5.51 -40.33
CA SER A 386 -24.33 -5.11 -41.60
C SER A 386 -25.38 -4.64 -42.61
N ALA A 387 -26.55 -5.30 -42.68
CA ALA A 387 -27.66 -4.85 -43.51
C ALA A 387 -28.17 -3.46 -43.11
N TYR A 388 -28.29 -3.18 -41.81
CA TYR A 388 -28.68 -1.86 -41.32
C TYR A 388 -27.67 -0.76 -41.71
N VAL A 389 -26.37 -1.02 -41.58
CA VAL A 389 -25.33 -0.06 -41.97
C VAL A 389 -25.39 0.25 -43.46
N ARG A 390 -25.56 -0.77 -44.32
CA ARG A 390 -25.75 -0.57 -45.78
C ARG A 390 -27.03 0.20 -46.12
N LEU A 391 -28.08 0.01 -45.32
CA LEU A 391 -29.34 0.73 -45.43
C LEU A 391 -29.29 2.13 -44.81
N ALA A 392 -28.29 2.48 -44.00
CA ALA A 392 -28.20 3.78 -43.33
C ALA A 392 -27.19 4.73 -44.00
N SER A 393 -26.40 4.26 -44.96
CA SER A 393 -25.33 4.99 -45.65
C SER A 393 -25.78 5.89 -46.82
N VAL A 394 -27.03 6.39 -46.80
CA VAL A 394 -27.45 7.53 -47.63
C VAL A 394 -28.08 8.56 -46.69
N PRO A 395 -27.55 9.80 -46.61
CA PRO A 395 -27.99 10.78 -45.63
C PRO A 395 -29.46 11.20 -45.84
N GLU A 396 -30.22 11.31 -44.75
CA GLU A 396 -31.50 12.02 -44.74
C GLU A 396 -31.23 13.49 -45.13
N VAL A 397 -31.70 13.88 -46.31
CA VAL A 397 -31.80 15.29 -46.70
C VAL A 397 -33.00 15.86 -45.94
N VAL A 398 -32.73 16.80 -45.03
CA VAL A 398 -33.74 17.61 -44.31
C VAL A 398 -34.60 18.40 -45.29
#